data_AF-A0A645H5H7-F1
#
_entry.id   AF-A0A645H5H7-F1
#
_cell.length_a   1.000
_cell.length_b   1.000
_cell.length_c   1.000
_cell.angle_alpha   90.00
_cell.angle_beta   90.00
_cell.angle_gamma   90.00
#
_symmetry.space_group_name_H-M   'P 1'
#
loop_
_entity.id
_entity.type
_entity.pdbx_description
1 polymer ?
#
loop_
_entity_poly.entity_id
_entity_poly.type
_entity_poly.pdbx_seq_one_letter_code
_entity_poly.pdbx_strand_id
1 'polypeptide(L)' 'MDRTLDYVVEWHTHPEDAPVPSHIDLKHWREIAVGRRSPMVFVIVGRRSNWIGVGHFDQIHQVPPLQK' A
#
# COMPACT_ATOMS: atom_id res chain seq x y z
N MET A 1 23.88 -8.95 -12.28
CA MET A 1 23.31 -8.88 -10.92
C MET A 1 21.88 -8.39 -11.08
N ASP A 2 20.96 -9.32 -11.30
CA ASP A 2 19.54 -8.98 -11.34
C ASP A 2 19.13 -8.55 -9.94
N ARG A 3 18.75 -7.28 -9.79
CA ARG A 3 18.15 -6.80 -8.55
C ARG A 3 16.72 -7.30 -8.54
N THR A 4 16.48 -8.44 -7.90
CA THR A 4 15.12 -8.86 -7.55
C THR A 4 14.59 -7.81 -6.58
N LEU A 5 13.66 -6.98 -7.06
CA LEU A 5 13.00 -5.99 -6.24
C LEU A 5 11.81 -6.69 -5.56
N ASP A 6 12.07 -7.23 -4.37
CA ASP A 6 11.08 -7.98 -3.62
C ASP A 6 10.07 -7.01 -2.99
N TYR A 7 8.95 -6.79 -3.66
CA TYR A 7 7.80 -6.13 -3.06
C TYR A 7 6.93 -7.18 -2.38
N VAL A 8 6.82 -7.08 -1.06
CA VAL A 8 5.78 -7.80 -0.31
C VAL A 8 4.51 -6.94 -0.34
N VAL A 9 3.38 -7.58 -0.62
CA VAL A 9 2.10 -6.89 -0.82
C VAL A 9 1.09 -7.33 0.23
N GLU A 10 0.37 -6.37 0.80
CA GLU A 10 -0.87 -6.59 1.55
C GLU A 10 -2.02 -5.91 0.81
N TRP A 11 -3.17 -6.59 0.76
CA TRP A 11 -4.34 -6.04 0.11
C TRP A 11 -5.63 -6.48 0.80
N HIS A 12 -6.64 -5.62 0.74
CA HIS A 12 -8.00 -5.93 1.18
C HIS A 12 -9.03 -5.11 0.41
N THR A 13 -10.31 -5.37 0.66
CA THR A 13 -11.43 -4.71 -0.03
C THR A 13 -12.17 -3.77 0.90
N HIS A 14 -12.63 -2.64 0.37
CA HIS A 14 -13.59 -1.76 1.05
C HIS A 14 -14.88 -1.64 0.23
N PRO A 15 -16.04 -1.39 0.88
CA PRO A 15 -17.30 -1.17 0.18
C PRO A 15 -17.40 0.21 -0.49
N GLU A 16 -16.43 1.11 -0.34
CA GLU A 16 -16.49 2.44 -0.96
C GLU A 16 -16.30 2.40 -2.49
N ASP A 17 -16.85 3.41 -3.20
CA ASP A 17 -16.59 3.57 -4.63
C ASP A 17 -15.12 3.96 -4.90
N ALA A 18 -14.61 4.92 -4.12
CA ALA A 18 -13.23 5.35 -4.12
C ALA A 18 -12.65 5.17 -2.71
N PRO A 19 -11.96 4.04 -2.44
CA PRO A 19 -11.54 3.70 -1.10
C PRO A 19 -10.35 4.56 -0.66
N VAL A 20 -10.24 4.76 0.65
CA VAL A 20 -9.08 5.38 1.29
C VAL A 20 -8.72 4.56 2.53
N PRO A 21 -7.44 4.48 2.91
CA PRO A 21 -7.05 3.75 4.10
C PRO A 21 -7.61 4.43 5.35
N SER A 22 -8.17 3.62 6.24
CA SER A 22 -8.56 4.05 7.57
C SER A 22 -7.31 4.30 8.44
N HIS A 23 -7.53 4.89 9.62
CA HIS A 23 -6.45 5.03 10.61
C HIS A 23 -5.91 3.66 11.06
N ILE A 24 -6.75 2.63 11.10
CA ILE A 24 -6.36 1.26 11.50
C ILE A 24 -5.43 0.68 10.43
N ASP A 25 -5.79 0.81 9.15
CA ASP A 25 -4.97 0.36 8.03
C ASP A 25 -3.59 1.02 8.07
N LEU A 26 -3.54 2.36 8.19
CA LEU A 26 -2.29 3.12 8.25
C LEU A 26 -1.41 2.72 9.43
N LYS A 27 -1.99 2.45 10.60
CA LYS A 27 -1.23 2.02 11.77
C LYS A 27 -0.62 0.64 11.54
N HIS A 28 -1.43 -0.32 11.09
CA HIS A 28 -0.97 -1.69 10.83
C HIS A 28 0.12 -1.74 9.76
N TRP A 29 -0.07 -1.03 8.65
CA TRP A 29 0.89 -0.99 7.56
C TRP A 29 2.23 -0.36 7.96
N ARG A 30 2.23 0.64 8.86
CA ARG A 30 3.48 1.19 9.43
C ARG A 30 4.19 0.15 10.28
N GLU A 31 3.47 -0.57 11.14
CA GLU A 31 4.05 -1.64 11.97
C GLU A 31 4.69 -2.73 11.11
N ILE A 32 4.04 -3.12 10.02
CA ILE A 32 4.60 -4.09 9.06
C ILE A 32 5.81 -3.52 8.32
N ALA A 33 5.71 -2.29 7.80
CA ALA A 33 6.77 -1.68 6.99
C ALA A 33 8.06 -1.41 7.79
N VAL A 34 7.96 -1.08 9.09
CA VAL A 34 9.12 -0.94 9.99
C VAL A 34 9.88 -2.25 10.15
N GLY A 35 9.18 -3.39 10.15
CA GLY A 35 9.79 -4.71 10.28
C GLY A 35 10.42 -5.26 8.99
N ARG A 36 10.37 -4.51 7.88
CA ARG A 36 10.75 -5.00 6.55
C ARG A 36 11.89 -4.17 5.97
N ARG A 37 12.88 -4.88 5.40
CA ARG A 37 14.03 -4.25 4.73
C ARG A 37 13.71 -3.77 3.31
N SER A 38 12.71 -4.38 2.67
CA SER A 38 12.27 -4.04 1.32
C SER A 38 10.99 -3.20 1.38
N PRO A 39 10.78 -2.26 0.42
CA PRO A 39 9.52 -1.53 0.31
C PRO A 39 8.32 -2.48 0.15
N MET A 40 7.19 -2.07 0.70
CA MET A 40 5.92 -2.80 0.61
C MET A 40 4.90 -2.02 -0.19
N VAL A 41 4.04 -2.77 -0.90
CA VAL A 41 2.88 -2.19 -1.60
C VAL A 41 1.62 -2.54 -0.83
N PHE A 42 0.76 -1.55 -0.65
CA PHE A 42 -0.52 -1.69 0.02
C PHE A 42 -1.64 -1.33 -0.95
N VAL A 43 -2.65 -2.19 -1.05
CA VAL A 43 -3.75 -1.99 -2.00
C VAL A 43 -5.09 -2.12 -1.30
N ILE A 44 -5.97 -1.14 -1.52
CA ILE A 44 -7.39 -1.27 -1.16
C ILE A 44 -8.20 -1.30 -2.44
N VAL A 45 -8.93 -2.39 -2.65
CA VAL A 45 -9.82 -2.54 -3.80
C VAL A 45 -11.22 -2.04 -3.42
N GLY A 46 -11.71 -1.04 -4.14
CA GLY A 46 -13.06 -0.51 -4.00
C GLY A 46 -13.95 -0.87 -5.18
N ARG A 47 -15.17 -0.33 -5.21
CA ARG A 47 -16.16 -0.65 -6.25
C ARG A 47 -15.86 0.00 -7.61
N ARG A 48 -15.22 1.17 -7.63
CA ARG A 48 -14.93 1.94 -8.86
C ARG A 48 -13.46 2.27 -9.04
N SER A 49 -12.68 2.35 -7.97
CA SER A 49 -11.24 2.55 -8.02
C SER A 49 -10.51 1.79 -6.94
N ASN A 50 -9.19 1.71 -7.09
CA ASN A 50 -8.30 1.15 -6.10
C ASN A 50 -7.48 2.27 -5.48
N TRP A 51 -7.20 2.15 -4.19
CA TRP A 51 -6.14 2.92 -3.55
C TRP A 51 -4.85 2.08 -3.57
N ILE A 52 -3.73 2.71 -3.92
CA ILE A 52 -2.40 2.07 -3.93
C ILE A 52 -1.44 2.96 -3.16
N GLY A 53 -0.69 2.37 -2.24
CA GLY A 53 0.37 3.04 -1.52
C GLY A 53 1.64 2.21 -1.46
N VAL A 54 2.77 2.88 -1.24
CA VAL A 54 4.05 2.26 -0.98
C VAL A 54 4.49 2.65 0.42
N GLY A 55 4.84 1.66 1.23
CA GLY A 55 5.41 1.87 2.56
C GLY A 55 6.87 1.43 2.65
N HIS A 56 7.66 2.20 3.39
CA HIS A 56 9.05 1.88 3.71
C HIS A 56 9.41 2.52 5.05
N PHE A 57 9.89 1.71 6.00
CA PHE A 57 10.02 2.09 7.41
C PHE A 57 8.69 2.60 7.99
N ASP A 58 8.63 3.83 8.49
CA ASP A 58 7.45 4.43 9.14
C ASP A 58 6.59 5.27 8.18
N GLN A 59 6.98 5.36 6.91
CA GLN A 59 6.32 6.19 5.92
C GLN A 59 5.43 5.36 5.01
N ILE A 60 4.26 5.91 4.69
CA ILE A 60 3.34 5.39 3.69
C ILE A 60 2.97 6.53 2.76
N HIS A 61 3.20 6.34 1.48
CA HIS A 61 2.92 7.32 0.44
C HIS A 61 1.92 6.74 -0.55
N GLN A 62 0.84 7.47 -0.83
CA GLN A 62 -0.07 7.10 -1.90
C GLN A 62 0.64 7.24 -3.24
N VAL A 63 0.52 6.24 -4.09
CA VAL A 63 1.00 6.31 -5.46
C VAL A 63 0.01 7.15 -6.26
N PRO A 64 0.45 8.23 -6.93
CA PRO A 64 -0.41 8.99 -7.82
C PRO A 64 -0.99 8.08 -8.90
N PRO A 65 -2.22 8.32 -9.38
CA PRO A 65 -2.76 7.57 -10.50
C PRO A 65 -1.77 7.61 -11.67
N LEU A 66 -1.44 6.44 -12.21
CA LEU A 66 -0.58 6.34 -13.39
C LEU A 66 -1.23 7.13 -14.54
N GLN A 67 -0.62 8.25 -14.91
CA GLN A 67 -0.98 8.96 -16.12
C GLN A 67 -0.47 8.14 -17.30
N LYS A 68 -1.39 7.77 -18.21
CA LYS A 68 -1.04 7.13 -19.48
C LYS A 68 -0.49 8.13 -20.47
#